data_AF-A0A519ZDI4-F1
#
_entry.id   AF-A0A519ZDI4-F1
#
_cell.length_a   1.000
_cell.length_b   1.000
_cell.length_c   1.000
_cell.angle_alpha   90.00
_cell.angle_beta   90.00
_cell.angle_gamma   90.00
#
_symmetry.space_group_name_H-M   'P 1'
#
loop_
_entity.id
_entity.type
_entity.pdbx_description
1 polymer ?
#
loop_
_entity_poly.entity_id
_entity_poly.type
_entity_poly.pdbx_seq_one_letter_code
_entity_poly.pdbx_strand_id
1 'polypeptide(L)'
;MRYLLLLFVLSIAEFTSAQAFTFPKLSLHGSTIATLIPANWVAIDTAFGDLNHDKLADLVLTLEYKDEINETRAYGSADTEIIKEFQKPRILAVYFKSRNEYIFKLQNNNFILKIMISHVPLTLIRATAQT
;
A
#
# COMPACT_ATOMS: atom_id res chain seq x y z
N MET A 1 17.46 42.02 16.97
CA MET A 1 17.16 40.76 17.69
C MET A 1 15.66 40.45 17.83
N ARG A 2 14.78 41.44 18.07
CA ARG A 2 13.34 41.20 18.33
C ARG A 2 12.56 40.54 17.18
N TYR A 3 12.91 40.81 15.92
CA TYR A 3 12.25 40.20 14.75
C TYR A 3 12.92 38.92 14.24
N LEU A 4 14.12 38.60 14.76
CA LEU A 4 14.92 37.48 14.27
C LEU A 4 14.32 36.14 14.68
N LEU A 5 13.70 36.10 15.87
CA LEU A 5 12.96 34.94 16.37
C LEU A 5 11.66 34.71 15.56
N LEU A 6 11.03 35.79 15.09
CA LEU A 6 9.81 35.72 14.27
C LEU A 6 10.12 35.23 12.85
N LEU A 7 11.23 35.70 12.26
CA LEU A 7 11.73 35.19 10.97
C LEU A 7 12.15 33.73 11.06
N PHE A 8 12.77 33.31 12.16
CA PHE A 8 13.13 31.91 12.40
C PHE A 8 11.88 31.00 12.49
N VAL A 9 10.83 31.43 13.19
CA VAL A 9 9.57 30.67 13.29
C VAL A 9 8.85 30.59 11.94
N LEU A 10 8.82 31.66 11.14
CA LEU A 10 8.25 31.61 9.79
C LEU A 10 9.01 30.65 8.87
N SER A 11 10.34 30.61 8.96
CA SER A 11 11.16 29.71 8.13
C SER A 11 10.96 28.23 8.45
N ILE A 12 10.56 27.86 9.68
CA ILE A 12 10.28 26.47 10.06
C ILE A 12 8.90 26.02 9.54
N ALA A 13 7.95 26.94 9.39
CA ALA A 13 6.59 26.64 8.94
C ALA A 13 6.53 26.18 7.47
N GLU A 14 7.53 26.50 6.65
CA GLU A 14 7.58 26.07 5.24
C GLU A 14 8.00 24.60 5.08
N PHE A 15 8.53 23.95 6.12
CA PHE A 15 8.97 22.55 6.05
C PHE A 15 7.85 21.54 6.29
N THR A 16 6.64 21.96 6.69
CA THR A 16 5.50 21.06 6.85
C THR A 16 4.80 20.88 5.50
N SER A 17 5.46 20.21 4.57
CA SER A 17 4.84 19.79 3.31
C SER A 17 3.99 18.53 3.51
N ALA A 18 2.87 18.44 2.80
CA ALA A 18 2.02 17.25 2.75
C ALA A 18 2.78 16.10 2.06
N GLN A 19 3.49 15.28 2.83
CA GLN A 19 4.27 14.17 2.29
C GLN A 19 3.33 13.07 1.78
N ALA A 20 3.46 12.73 0.50
CA ALA A 20 2.78 11.57 -0.07
C ALA A 20 3.24 10.29 0.64
N PHE A 21 2.34 9.31 0.77
CA PHE A 21 2.66 8.04 1.39
C PHE A 21 3.82 7.35 0.64
N THR A 22 4.83 6.92 1.39
CA THR A 22 5.99 6.23 0.85
C THR A 22 5.89 4.75 1.17
N PHE A 23 5.86 3.91 0.13
CA PHE A 23 5.90 2.47 0.29
C PHE A 23 7.26 2.01 0.82
N PRO A 24 7.31 1.01 1.73
CA PRO A 24 8.57 0.42 2.15
C PRO A 24 9.24 -0.31 0.99
N LYS A 25 10.58 -0.39 1.04
CA LYS A 25 11.33 -1.36 0.26
C LYS A 25 11.28 -2.69 1.00
N LEU A 26 10.86 -3.74 0.30
CA LEU A 26 10.79 -5.07 0.88
C LEU A 26 12.18 -5.70 1.04
N SER A 27 12.30 -6.63 2.00
CA SER A 27 13.53 -7.39 2.24
C SER A 27 13.95 -8.13 0.97
N LEU A 28 15.24 -8.06 0.60
CA LEU A 28 15.77 -8.76 -0.57
C LEU A 28 15.84 -10.27 -0.38
N HIS A 29 16.01 -10.70 0.87
CA HIS A 29 16.12 -12.10 1.25
C HIS A 29 15.36 -12.37 2.55
N GLY A 30 14.90 -13.59 2.75
CA GLY A 30 14.35 -14.03 4.02
C GLY A 30 14.12 -15.53 4.08
N SER A 31 14.39 -16.13 5.22
CA SER A 31 14.17 -17.58 5.45
C SER A 31 12.73 -17.91 5.81
N THR A 32 11.96 -16.93 6.30
CA THR A 32 10.56 -17.09 6.71
C THR A 32 9.72 -15.94 6.19
N ILE A 33 8.42 -16.17 6.01
CA ILE A 33 7.48 -15.12 5.58
C ILE A 33 7.50 -13.92 6.54
N ALA A 34 7.61 -14.16 7.86
CA ALA A 34 7.66 -13.10 8.86
C ALA A 34 8.84 -12.13 8.64
N THR A 35 10.00 -12.62 8.18
CA THR A 35 11.17 -11.78 7.89
C THR A 35 11.03 -10.95 6.60
N LEU A 36 10.04 -11.25 5.75
CA LEU A 36 9.77 -10.55 4.50
C LEU A 36 8.74 -9.43 4.67
N ILE A 37 7.95 -9.46 5.74
CA ILE A 37 6.88 -8.50 5.99
C ILE A 37 7.46 -7.29 6.76
N PRO A 38 7.38 -6.07 6.21
CA PRO A 38 7.85 -4.87 6.91
C PRO A 38 6.95 -4.52 8.10
N ALA A 39 7.50 -3.74 9.03
CA ALA A 39 6.75 -3.26 10.18
C ALA A 39 5.49 -2.48 9.75
N ASN A 40 4.39 -2.68 10.47
CA ASN A 40 3.07 -2.08 10.20
C ASN A 40 2.37 -2.55 8.91
N TRP A 41 2.83 -3.66 8.34
CA TRP A 41 2.13 -4.37 7.26
C TRP A 41 1.64 -5.74 7.74
N VAL A 42 0.64 -6.27 7.06
CA VAL A 42 0.11 -7.61 7.26
C VAL A 42 -0.04 -8.31 5.92
N ALA A 43 0.27 -9.61 5.86
CA ALA A 43 -0.08 -10.42 4.69
C ALA A 43 -1.57 -10.74 4.75
N ILE A 44 -2.33 -10.21 3.79
CA ILE A 44 -3.77 -10.47 3.66
C ILE A 44 -4.06 -11.66 2.74
N ASP A 45 -3.09 -12.03 1.91
CA ASP A 45 -3.14 -13.23 1.09
C ASP A 45 -1.72 -13.76 0.81
N THR A 46 -1.63 -15.06 0.56
CA THR A 46 -0.38 -15.77 0.29
C THR A 46 -0.62 -16.89 -0.70
N ALA A 47 0.18 -16.93 -1.76
CA ALA A 47 0.14 -18.00 -2.75
C ALA A 47 1.53 -18.60 -2.95
N PHE A 48 1.56 -19.89 -3.26
CA PHE A 48 2.77 -20.63 -3.59
C PHE A 48 2.63 -21.27 -4.97
N GLY A 49 3.73 -21.33 -5.72
CA GLY A 49 3.76 -21.92 -7.06
C GLY A 49 5.17 -21.98 -7.61
N ASP A 50 5.33 -22.49 -8.83
CA ASP A 50 6.62 -22.52 -9.53
C ASP A 50 6.55 -21.52 -10.69
N LEU A 51 6.91 -20.26 -10.43
CA LEU A 51 6.75 -19.17 -11.40
C LEU A 51 7.91 -19.11 -12.39
N ASN A 52 9.07 -19.65 -12.01
CA ASN A 52 10.29 -19.65 -12.80
C ASN A 52 10.67 -21.03 -13.38
N HIS A 53 9.85 -22.06 -13.15
CA HIS A 53 10.01 -23.43 -13.65
C HIS A 53 11.25 -24.17 -13.10
N ASP A 54 11.68 -23.84 -11.88
CA ASP A 54 12.83 -24.50 -11.23
C ASP A 54 12.44 -25.64 -10.27
N LYS A 55 11.14 -25.94 -10.18
CA LYS A 55 10.52 -26.95 -9.30
C LYS A 55 10.57 -26.60 -7.81
N LEU A 56 10.94 -25.39 -7.44
CA LEU A 56 10.83 -24.89 -6.08
C LEU A 56 9.56 -24.04 -5.94
N ALA A 57 9.00 -24.04 -4.72
CA ALA A 57 7.78 -23.29 -4.43
C ALA A 57 8.12 -21.82 -4.12
N ASP A 58 8.02 -20.98 -5.14
CA ASP A 58 8.01 -19.52 -5.07
C ASP A 58 6.85 -19.00 -4.22
N LEU A 59 6.98 -17.76 -3.76
CA LEU A 59 6.06 -17.12 -2.83
C LEU A 59 5.55 -15.81 -3.41
N VAL A 60 4.23 -15.64 -3.40
CA VAL A 60 3.55 -14.38 -3.68
C VAL A 60 2.83 -13.92 -2.43
N LEU A 61 3.05 -12.67 -2.03
CA LEU A 61 2.39 -12.04 -0.89
C LEU A 61 1.57 -10.84 -1.35
N THR A 62 0.34 -10.77 -0.85
CA THR A 62 -0.43 -9.52 -0.86
C THR A 62 -0.34 -8.90 0.52
N LEU A 63 0.36 -7.78 0.63
CA LEU A 63 0.52 -7.05 1.88
C LEU A 63 -0.44 -5.87 1.93
N GLU A 64 -1.04 -5.61 3.09
CA GLU A 64 -1.84 -4.43 3.38
C GLU A 64 -1.23 -3.65 4.56
N TYR A 65 -1.19 -2.33 4.43
CA TYR A 65 -0.78 -1.46 5.53
C TYR A 65 -1.88 -1.44 6.59
N LYS A 66 -1.50 -1.51 7.87
CA LYS A 66 -2.46 -1.64 8.97
C LYS A 66 -3.40 -0.43 9.06
N ASP A 67 -2.85 0.75 8.82
CA ASP A 67 -3.55 2.02 8.97
C ASP A 67 -4.10 2.54 7.64
N GLU A 68 -5.13 3.37 7.73
CA GLU A 68 -5.65 4.12 6.59
C GLU A 68 -4.80 5.35 6.35
N ILE A 69 -4.55 5.66 5.09
CA ILE A 69 -3.90 6.89 4.66
C ILE A 69 -4.88 7.73 3.88
N ASN A 70 -4.67 9.04 3.91
CA ASN A 70 -5.31 9.94 2.98
C ASN A 70 -4.58 9.83 1.63
N GLU A 71 -5.26 9.28 0.62
CA GLU A 71 -4.76 9.28 -0.74
C GLU A 71 -5.63 10.20 -1.61
N THR A 72 -4.97 11.06 -2.38
CA THR A 72 -5.63 11.96 -3.32
C THR A 72 -5.62 11.29 -4.69
N ARG A 73 -6.78 10.84 -5.17
CA ARG A 73 -6.91 10.26 -6.51
C ARG A 73 -7.87 11.10 -7.36
N ALA A 74 -7.47 11.34 -8.61
CA ALA A 74 -8.37 11.88 -9.62
C ALA A 74 -9.04 10.69 -10.34
N TYR A 75 -10.35 10.60 -10.23
CA TYR A 75 -11.14 9.56 -10.91
C TYR A 75 -11.79 10.15 -12.16
N GLY A 76 -11.18 9.93 -13.34
CA GLY A 76 -11.76 10.32 -14.64
C GLY A 76 -11.17 11.58 -15.26
N SER A 77 -11.86 12.12 -16.28
CA SER A 77 -11.49 13.27 -17.13
C SER A 77 -11.01 14.50 -16.34
N ALA A 78 -10.31 15.41 -17.01
CA ALA A 78 -9.61 16.58 -16.43
C ALA A 78 -10.42 17.51 -15.49
N ASP A 79 -11.75 17.35 -15.43
CA ASP A 79 -12.67 18.13 -14.58
C ASP A 79 -13.10 17.39 -13.29
N THR A 80 -12.40 16.31 -12.91
CA THR A 80 -12.89 15.42 -11.84
C THR A 80 -12.55 15.90 -10.44
N GLU A 81 -13.58 15.86 -9.60
CA GLU A 81 -13.56 16.24 -8.19
C GLU A 81 -12.49 15.43 -7.45
N ILE A 82 -11.61 16.12 -6.73
CA ILE A 82 -10.59 15.47 -5.92
C ILE A 82 -11.27 14.87 -4.68
N ILE A 83 -11.55 13.56 -4.74
CA ILE A 83 -12.10 12.84 -3.59
C ILE A 83 -10.94 12.40 -2.69
N LYS A 84 -10.97 12.84 -1.43
CA LYS A 84 -10.08 12.29 -0.39
C LYS A 84 -10.66 10.96 0.05
N GLU A 85 -9.96 9.88 -0.26
CA GLU A 85 -10.36 8.54 0.16
C GLU A 85 -9.41 8.03 1.25
N PHE A 86 -10.01 7.42 2.28
CA PHE A 86 -9.28 6.64 3.26
C PHE A 86 -9.03 5.26 2.66
N GLN A 87 -7.76 4.98 2.38
CA GLN A 87 -7.35 3.75 1.71
C GLN A 87 -6.24 3.09 2.53
N LYS A 88 -6.20 1.76 2.56
CA LYS A 88 -5.10 0.99 3.16
C LYS A 88 -4.11 0.54 2.09
N PRO A 89 -2.92 1.14 1.94
CA PRO A 89 -1.97 0.80 0.88
C PRO A 89 -1.73 -0.70 0.75
N ARG A 90 -1.58 -1.19 -0.49
CA ARG A 90 -1.36 -2.62 -0.76
C ARG A 90 -0.12 -2.82 -1.62
N ILE A 91 0.60 -3.90 -1.36
CA ILE A 91 1.78 -4.31 -2.11
C ILE A 91 1.57 -5.76 -2.59
N LEU A 92 1.81 -6.00 -3.88
CA LEU A 92 2.02 -7.35 -4.41
C LEU A 92 3.53 -7.61 -4.41
N ALA A 93 3.98 -8.63 -3.69
CA ALA A 93 5.37 -9.02 -3.63
C ALA A 93 5.56 -10.42 -4.19
N VAL A 94 6.61 -10.62 -4.99
CA VAL A 94 7.01 -11.93 -5.52
C VAL A 94 8.43 -12.24 -5.09
N TYR A 95 8.60 -13.46 -4.56
CA TYR A 95 9.86 -14.02 -4.14
C TYR A 95 10.08 -15.38 -4.79
N PHE A 96 11.27 -15.61 -5.33
CA PHE A 96 11.65 -16.93 -5.80
C PHE A 96 12.32 -17.74 -4.70
N LYS A 97 12.01 -19.03 -4.64
CA LYS A 97 12.65 -19.90 -3.67
C LYS A 97 14.06 -20.25 -4.14
N SER A 98 15.02 -20.19 -3.24
CA SER A 98 16.37 -20.70 -3.47
C SER A 98 16.90 -21.35 -2.21
N ARG A 99 17.09 -22.67 -2.26
CA ARG A 99 17.46 -23.49 -1.08
C ARG A 99 16.49 -23.23 0.07
N ASN A 100 16.97 -22.66 1.18
CA ASN A 100 16.18 -22.36 2.37
C ASN A 100 15.65 -20.93 2.43
N GLU A 101 15.89 -20.12 1.41
CA GLU A 101 15.58 -18.70 1.40
C GLU A 101 14.60 -18.32 0.29
N TYR A 102 13.94 -17.19 0.48
CA TYR A 102 13.13 -16.49 -0.49
C TYR A 102 13.91 -15.27 -0.99
N ILE A 103 14.06 -15.13 -2.30
CA ILE A 103 14.81 -14.05 -2.95
C ILE A 103 13.83 -13.13 -3.65
N PHE A 104 13.86 -11.85 -3.31
CA PHE A 104 12.99 -10.83 -3.89
C PHE A 104 13.12 -10.75 -5.41
N LYS A 105 11.99 -10.58 -6.10
CA LYS A 105 11.94 -10.40 -7.56
C LYS A 105 11.11 -9.22 -7.98
N LEU A 106 9.95 -9.01 -7.37
CA LEU A 106 9.01 -7.99 -7.79
C LEU A 106 8.28 -7.38 -6.61
N GLN A 107 8.07 -6.08 -6.68
CA GLN A 107 7.16 -5.33 -5.84
C GLN A 107 6.27 -4.47 -6.75
N ASN A 108 4.95 -4.58 -6.62
CA ASN A 108 3.99 -3.71 -7.29
C ASN A 108 3.08 -3.03 -6.26
N ASN A 109 2.99 -1.70 -6.34
CA ASN A 109 2.28 -0.86 -5.39
C ASN A 109 0.96 -0.27 -5.95
N ASN A 110 0.67 -0.51 -7.23
CA ASN A 110 -0.34 0.26 -7.98
C ASN A 110 -1.54 -0.58 -8.43
N PHE A 111 -1.36 -1.88 -8.69
CA PHE A 111 -2.35 -2.67 -9.43
C PHE A 111 -3.42 -3.33 -8.56
N ILE A 112 -3.23 -3.42 -7.24
CA ILE A 112 -4.18 -4.17 -6.40
C ILE A 112 -5.44 -3.33 -6.16
N LEU A 113 -6.53 -3.73 -6.81
CA LEU A 113 -7.86 -3.21 -6.56
C LEU A 113 -8.16 -3.22 -5.05
N LYS A 114 -8.58 -2.07 -4.55
CA LYS A 114 -9.16 -1.93 -3.22
C LYS A 114 -10.66 -1.79 -3.37
N ILE A 115 -11.39 -2.69 -2.73
CA ILE A 115 -12.84 -2.52 -2.59
C ILE A 115 -13.03 -1.35 -1.64
N MET A 116 -13.61 -0.29 -2.17
CA MET A 116 -14.03 0.85 -1.39
C MET A 116 -15.21 0.41 -0.52
N ILE A 117 -15.04 0.39 0.81
CA ILE A 117 -16.19 0.50 1.69
C ILE A 117 -16.46 2.00 1.79
N SER A 118 -17.05 2.57 0.73
CA SER A 118 -17.75 3.83 0.93
C SER A 118 -18.81 3.55 1.99
N HIS A 119 -19.03 4.51 2.89
CA HIS A 119 -20.13 4.45 3.85
C HIS A 119 -21.49 4.58 3.12
N VAL A 120 -21.72 3.81 2.06
CA VAL A 120 -23.05 3.57 1.53
C VAL A 120 -23.75 2.73 2.58
N PRO A 121 -24.78 3.26 3.25
CA PRO A 121 -25.51 2.48 4.22
C PRO A 121 -26.07 1.24 3.51
N LEU A 122 -25.89 0.07 4.12
CA LEU A 122 -26.31 -1.25 3.60
C LEU A 122 -27.79 -1.32 3.19
N THR A 123 -28.59 -0.32 3.55
CA THR A 123 -29.97 -0.10 3.11
C THR A 123 -30.12 0.16 1.61
N LEU A 124 -29.14 0.74 0.92
CA LEU A 124 -29.25 1.06 -0.51
C LEU A 124 -28.97 -0.14 -1.43
N ILE A 125 -28.21 -1.14 -0.97
CA ILE A 125 -27.83 -2.31 -1.79
C ILE A 125 -28.99 -3.31 -1.92
N ARG A 126 -29.95 -3.32 -0.98
CA ARG A 126 -31.12 -4.21 -1.07
C ARG A 126 -32.18 -3.77 -2.08
N ALA A 127 -32.14 -2.54 -2.59
CA ALA A 127 -33.16 -2.01 -3.49
C ALA A 127 -32.96 -2.40 -4.97
N THR A 128 -31.78 -2.88 -5.36
CA THR A 128 -31.44 -3.19 -6.77
C THR A 128 -31.32 -4.68 -7.08
N ALA A 129 -31.58 -5.57 -6.11
CA ALA A 129 -31.57 -7.02 -6.30
C ALA A 129 -32.97 -7.64 -6.48
N GLN A 130 -34.01 -6.82 -6.65
CA GLN A 130 -35.38 -7.26 -6.91
C GLN A 130 -35.94 -6.58 -8.17
N THR A 131 -35.42 -6.96 -9.33
CA THR A 131 -36.12 -6.91 -10.63
C THR A 131 -35.59 -8.01 -11.51
#